data_AF-A0A2I3HS22-F1
#
_entry.id   AF-A0A2I3HS22-F1
#
_cell.length_a   1.000
_cell.length_b   1.000
_cell.length_c   1.000
_cell.angle_alpha   90.00
_cell.angle_beta   90.00
_cell.angle_gamma   90.00
#
_symmetry.space_group_name_H-M   'P 1'
#
loop_
_entity.id
_entity.type
_entity.pdbx_description
1 polymer ?
#
loop_
_entity_poly.entity_id
_entity_poly.type
_entity_poly.pdbx_seq_one_letter_code
_entity_poly.pdbx_strand_id
1 'polypeptide(L)'
;LTLLEYLNLSRNNLYYNGNMANALASATCERCKGGFAPAEKIVNSNGELYHEQCFVCAQCFRQFPEGLFYEFEGRKYCEHDFQMLFAPCCHQCGEFIIGRVIKAMNNSWHPECFRCDLCQEVLADIGFVKNAGRHLCRPCHNREKARGLGKYICQKCHAIIDEQPLIFKNDPYHPDHFNCANCGKELTADARELKGELYCLPCHDKMGVPICGACRRPIEGRVVNAMGKQWHVEHFVCAKCEKPFLGHRHYERKGLAYCETHYNQLFGDVCFHCNRVIEGDVVSALNKAWCVNCFACSTCNTKLTLKNKFVEFDMKPVCKKCYEKFPLELKKRLKKLAETLGRK
;
A
#
# COMPACT_ATOMS: atom_id res chain seq x y z
N LEU A 1 25.61 23.41 26.31
CA LEU A 1 25.73 24.46 27.35
C LEU A 1 24.47 24.43 28.20
N THR A 2 24.36 23.37 29.00
CA THR A 2 23.26 23.17 29.97
C THR A 2 23.51 24.08 31.16
N LEU A 3 22.46 24.59 31.82
CA LEU A 3 22.60 25.43 33.01
C LEU A 3 23.41 24.74 34.14
N LEU A 4 23.52 23.41 34.08
CA LEU A 4 24.37 22.59 34.94
C LEU A 4 25.89 22.82 34.77
N GLU A 5 26.36 23.37 33.65
CA GLU A 5 27.77 23.77 33.51
C GLU A 5 28.07 25.13 34.17
N TYR A 6 27.03 25.88 34.56
CA TYR A 6 27.14 27.11 35.36
C TYR A 6 26.94 26.87 36.87
N LEU A 7 26.59 25.66 37.28
CA LEU A 7 26.45 25.31 38.69
C LEU A 7 27.81 25.01 39.30
N ASN A 8 28.62 26.05 39.49
CA ASN A 8 29.59 26.05 40.59
C ASN A 8 28.78 26.07 41.88
N LEU A 9 28.35 24.90 42.33
CA LEU A 9 27.83 24.68 43.68
C LEU A 9 28.99 24.92 44.65
N SER A 10 29.23 26.17 45.04
CA SER A 10 30.10 26.48 46.18
C SER A 10 29.36 26.15 47.47
N ARG A 11 29.37 24.86 47.81
CA ARG A 11 28.86 24.34 49.08
C ARG A 11 29.92 24.56 50.15
N ASN A 12 30.00 25.77 50.70
CA ASN A 12 30.88 26.04 51.83
C ASN A 12 30.03 26.22 53.10
N ASN A 13 30.17 25.28 54.04
CA ASN A 13 29.78 25.49 55.43
C ASN A 13 30.78 26.48 56.05
N LEU A 14 30.37 27.72 56.30
CA LEU A 14 31.28 28.84 56.60
C LEU A 14 31.10 29.43 58.00
N TYR A 15 30.69 28.63 58.97
CA TYR A 15 30.76 29.05 60.36
C TYR A 15 32.15 28.72 60.91
N TYR A 16 33.08 29.66 60.78
CA TYR A 16 34.35 29.59 61.50
C TYR A 16 34.14 30.13 62.93
N ASN A 17 34.25 29.26 63.92
CA ASN A 17 34.16 29.63 65.33
C ASN A 17 35.58 29.58 65.92
N GLY A 18 36.37 30.63 65.68
CA GLY A 18 37.78 30.67 66.07
C GLY A 18 38.22 32.08 66.49
N ASN A 19 38.77 32.19 67.70
CA ASN A 19 39.41 33.40 68.24
C ASN A 19 40.67 33.75 67.43
N MET A 20 40.57 34.67 66.48
CA MET A 20 41.72 35.23 65.75
C MET A 20 41.81 36.75 65.93
N ALA A 21 42.01 37.19 67.17
CA ALA A 21 42.05 38.61 67.54
C ALA A 21 43.15 39.43 66.82
N ASN A 22 44.21 38.81 66.30
CA ASN A 22 45.32 39.52 65.65
C ASN A 22 45.32 39.50 64.11
N ALA A 23 44.58 38.60 63.45
CA ALA A 23 44.54 38.51 61.98
C ALA A 23 43.45 39.39 61.34
N LEU A 24 42.48 39.85 62.15
CA LEU A 24 41.31 40.61 61.69
C LEU A 24 41.45 42.14 61.80
N ALA A 25 42.56 42.66 62.33
CA ALA A 25 42.75 44.08 62.60
C ALA A 25 42.71 44.98 61.33
N SER A 26 43.02 44.41 60.15
CA SER A 26 42.96 45.08 58.85
C SER A 26 41.94 44.47 57.89
N ALA A 27 41.14 43.50 58.35
CA ALA A 27 40.12 42.86 57.53
C ALA A 27 38.90 43.78 57.42
N THR A 28 38.39 43.97 56.20
CA THR A 28 37.17 44.74 55.94
C THR A 28 36.13 43.86 55.26
N CYS A 29 34.86 44.15 55.54
CA CYS A 29 33.73 43.48 54.93
C CYS A 29 33.63 43.87 53.45
N GLU A 30 33.57 42.89 52.56
CA GLU A 30 33.63 43.15 51.12
C GLU A 30 32.41 43.94 50.62
N ARG A 31 31.27 43.84 51.31
CA ARG A 31 30.04 44.56 50.97
C ARG A 31 29.97 45.99 51.51
N CYS A 32 30.17 46.18 52.81
CA CYS A 32 29.98 47.49 53.46
C CYS A 32 31.29 48.26 53.70
N LYS A 33 32.44 47.61 53.43
CA LYS A 33 33.80 48.11 53.66
C LYS A 33 34.12 48.48 55.12
N GLY A 34 33.25 48.12 56.07
CA GLY A 34 33.48 48.28 57.51
C GLY A 34 34.40 47.20 58.07
N GLY A 35 35.07 47.50 59.19
CA GLY A 35 35.89 46.52 59.92
C GLY A 35 35.04 45.49 60.70
N PHE A 36 35.70 44.49 61.28
CA PHE A 36 35.09 43.44 62.09
C PHE A 36 35.43 43.61 63.57
N ALA A 37 34.48 43.37 64.48
CA ALA A 37 34.77 43.36 65.91
C ALA A 37 35.48 42.05 66.33
N PRO A 38 36.35 42.05 67.38
CA PRO A 38 37.20 40.91 67.72
C PRO A 38 36.47 39.59 68.05
N ALA A 39 35.19 39.63 68.40
CA ALA A 39 34.36 38.47 68.75
C ALA A 39 33.13 38.31 67.83
N GLU A 40 33.09 39.02 66.69
CA GLU A 40 31.99 38.98 65.75
C GLU A 40 32.03 37.72 64.89
N LYS A 41 30.85 37.18 64.53
CA LYS A 41 30.74 36.07 63.59
C LYS A 41 30.94 36.58 62.16
N ILE A 42 31.88 35.98 61.44
CA ILE A 42 32.26 36.37 60.09
C ILE A 42 31.97 35.21 59.13
N VAL A 43 31.43 35.55 57.95
CA VAL A 43 31.24 34.61 56.86
C VAL A 43 32.39 34.78 55.87
N ASN A 44 33.15 33.72 55.60
CA ASN A 44 34.24 33.73 54.62
C ASN A 44 33.82 32.98 53.35
N SER A 45 33.52 33.68 52.26
CA SER A 45 33.19 33.04 51.00
C SER A 45 34.34 33.19 50.01
N ASN A 46 35.02 32.09 49.66
CA ASN A 46 36.11 32.07 48.67
C ASN A 46 37.22 33.10 48.93
N GLY A 47 37.54 33.39 50.20
CA GLY A 47 38.56 34.36 50.59
C GLY A 47 38.05 35.79 50.82
N GLU A 48 36.77 36.05 50.54
CA GLU A 48 36.11 37.32 50.83
C GLU A 48 35.40 37.25 52.18
N LEU A 49 35.58 38.28 53.01
CA LEU A 49 35.01 38.35 54.35
C LEU A 49 33.74 39.21 54.36
N TYR A 50 32.70 38.72 55.01
CA TYR A 50 31.41 39.40 55.13
C TYR A 50 30.89 39.34 56.57
N HIS A 51 30.20 40.40 57.00
CA HIS A 51 29.32 40.29 58.18
C HIS A 51 28.20 39.29 57.88
N GLU A 52 27.72 38.58 58.91
CA GLU A 52 26.59 37.64 58.78
C GLU A 52 25.33 38.32 58.19
N GLN A 53 25.13 39.60 58.46
CA GLN A 53 24.04 40.41 57.89
C GLN A 53 24.36 40.97 56.50
N CYS A 54 25.64 41.04 56.12
CA CYS A 54 26.08 41.52 54.80
C CYS A 54 26.11 40.40 53.76
N PHE A 55 26.23 39.14 54.19
CA PHE A 55 26.20 37.96 53.34
C PHE A 55 24.76 37.60 52.94
N VAL A 56 24.21 38.37 52.01
CA VAL A 56 22.82 38.25 51.55
C VAL A 56 22.74 38.32 50.03
N CYS A 57 21.65 37.78 49.48
CA CYS A 57 21.36 37.80 48.04
C CYS A 57 21.47 39.22 47.46
N ALA A 58 22.10 39.35 46.30
CA ALA A 58 22.25 40.62 45.58
C ALA A 58 20.91 41.22 45.13
N GLN A 59 19.86 40.40 44.99
CA GLN A 59 18.55 40.82 44.48
C GLN A 59 17.52 41.03 45.60
N CYS A 60 17.20 40.00 46.39
CA CYS A 60 16.20 40.11 47.47
C CYS A 60 16.76 40.55 48.83
N PHE A 61 18.09 40.66 48.98
CA PHE A 61 18.77 41.01 50.24
C PHE A 61 18.47 40.10 51.43
N ARG A 62 17.95 38.89 51.18
CA ARG A 62 17.76 37.86 52.21
C ARG A 62 19.03 37.05 52.39
N GLN A 63 19.28 36.62 53.63
CA GLN A 63 20.33 35.64 53.94
C GLN A 63 20.09 34.34 53.17
N PHE A 64 21.17 33.64 52.86
CA PHE A 64 21.12 32.37 52.12
C PHE A 64 20.66 31.23 53.04
N PRO A 65 19.51 30.59 52.77
CA PRO A 65 19.07 29.43 53.53
C PRO A 65 20.13 28.33 53.43
N GLU A 66 20.55 27.78 54.57
CA GLU A 66 21.58 26.72 54.65
C GLU A 66 22.94 27.10 54.03
N GLY A 67 23.19 28.38 53.79
CA GLY A 67 24.41 28.86 53.13
C GLY A 67 24.50 28.54 51.64
N LEU A 68 23.40 28.14 50.99
CA LEU A 68 23.36 27.85 49.54
C LEU A 68 23.17 29.12 48.72
N PHE A 69 24.10 29.38 47.80
CA PHE A 69 24.06 30.53 46.89
C PHE A 69 24.62 30.19 45.52
N TYR A 70 24.27 31.01 44.54
CA TYR A 70 24.69 30.91 43.14
C TYR A 70 25.46 32.18 42.77
N GLU A 71 26.61 32.03 42.12
CA GLU A 71 27.46 33.17 41.75
C GLU A 71 27.39 33.45 40.25
N PHE A 72 27.16 34.70 39.87
CA PHE A 72 27.16 35.16 38.48
C PHE A 72 27.69 36.59 38.38
N GLU A 73 28.67 36.79 37.49
CA GLU A 73 29.37 38.08 37.32
C GLU A 73 29.88 38.68 38.66
N GLY A 74 30.39 37.83 39.57
CA GLY A 74 30.90 38.23 40.88
C GLY A 74 29.82 38.58 41.92
N ARG A 75 28.54 38.36 41.61
CA ARG A 75 27.41 38.61 42.52
C ARG A 75 26.79 37.30 43.00
N LYS A 76 26.34 37.28 44.25
CA LYS A 76 25.79 36.11 44.92
C LYS A 76 24.26 36.20 44.99
N TYR A 77 23.57 35.21 44.44
CA TYR A 77 22.11 35.14 44.33
C TYR A 77 21.57 33.93 45.09
N CYS A 78 20.37 34.05 45.67
CA CYS A 78 19.66 32.87 46.18
C CYS A 78 19.14 32.04 45.01
N GLU A 79 18.81 30.77 45.27
CA GLU A 79 18.30 29.87 44.24
C GLU A 79 17.12 30.47 43.45
N HIS A 80 16.15 31.04 44.17
CA HIS A 80 14.95 31.63 43.57
C HIS A 80 15.29 32.81 42.64
N ASP A 81 16.06 33.78 43.12
CA ASP A 81 16.39 34.98 42.33
C ASP A 81 17.30 34.62 41.15
N PHE A 82 18.22 33.67 41.34
CA PHE A 82 19.09 33.18 40.27
C PHE A 82 18.26 32.53 39.15
N GLN A 83 17.29 31.69 39.52
CA GLN A 83 16.38 31.08 38.56
C GLN A 83 15.51 32.14 37.84
N MET A 84 14.93 33.08 38.58
CA MET A 84 14.08 34.14 38.00
C MET A 84 14.83 35.05 37.02
N LEU A 85 16.10 35.34 37.28
CA LEU A 85 16.90 36.26 36.45
C LEU A 85 17.56 35.56 35.26
N PHE A 86 17.92 34.28 35.38
CA PHE A 86 18.82 33.63 34.43
C PHE A 86 18.30 32.32 33.84
N ALA A 87 17.27 31.68 34.42
CA ALA A 87 16.74 30.44 33.86
C ALA A 87 15.89 30.73 32.61
N PRO A 88 16.10 29.99 31.50
CA PRO A 88 15.25 30.13 30.33
C PRO A 88 13.86 29.57 30.61
N CYS A 89 12.82 30.29 30.21
CA CYS A 89 11.45 29.78 30.23
C CYS A 89 11.20 28.85 29.05
N CYS A 90 10.46 27.78 29.30
CA CYS A 90 9.98 26.92 28.22
C CYS A 90 8.87 27.62 27.43
N HIS A 91 9.00 27.62 26.10
CA HIS A 91 8.00 28.21 25.24
C HIS A 91 6.63 27.52 25.30
N GLN A 92 6.59 26.21 25.62
CA GLN A 92 5.35 25.44 25.67
C GLN A 92 4.57 25.66 26.97
N CYS A 93 5.24 25.55 28.13
CA CYS A 93 4.57 25.58 29.43
C CYS A 93 4.80 26.89 30.21
N GLY A 94 5.70 27.77 29.75
CA GLY A 94 6.02 29.04 30.43
C GLY A 94 6.94 28.90 31.64
N GLU A 95 7.06 27.70 32.21
CA GLU A 95 7.87 27.43 33.39
C GLU A 95 9.38 27.47 33.13
N PHE A 96 10.16 27.74 34.18
CA PHE A 96 11.61 27.72 34.13
C PHE A 96 12.16 26.32 33.79
N ILE A 97 13.17 26.27 32.93
CA ILE A 97 13.84 25.02 32.56
C ILE A 97 15.02 24.79 33.50
N ILE A 98 14.92 23.75 34.31
CA ILE A 98 15.98 23.30 35.20
C ILE A 98 16.69 22.10 34.53
N GLY A 99 18.01 22.20 34.35
CA GLY A 99 18.84 21.12 33.79
C GLY A 99 19.00 21.15 32.26
N ARG A 100 18.59 20.07 31.58
CA ARG A 100 18.75 19.91 30.12
C ARG A 100 17.78 20.86 29.40
N VAL A 101 18.32 21.75 28.57
CA VAL A 101 17.55 22.67 27.74
C VAL A 101 17.66 22.29 26.26
N ILE A 102 16.52 22.24 25.58
CA ILE A 102 16.48 22.13 24.12
C ILE A 102 16.39 23.53 23.53
N LYS A 103 17.40 23.95 22.76
CA LYS A 103 17.36 25.19 21.99
C LYS A 103 16.98 24.88 20.55
N ALA A 104 15.76 25.23 20.17
CA ALA A 104 15.22 24.95 18.85
C ALA A 104 14.22 26.04 18.44
N MET A 105 14.16 26.36 17.15
CA MET A 105 13.22 27.34 16.59
C MET A 105 13.30 28.72 17.27
N ASN A 106 14.52 29.17 17.63
CA ASN A 106 14.79 30.40 18.39
C ASN A 106 14.15 30.46 19.79
N ASN A 107 13.66 29.33 20.30
CA ASN A 107 13.04 29.20 21.61
C ASN A 107 13.78 28.15 22.48
N SER A 108 13.49 28.19 23.78
CA SER A 108 13.97 27.19 24.74
C SER A 108 12.82 26.28 25.18
N TRP A 109 13.11 25.00 25.37
CA TRP A 109 12.10 23.98 25.69
C TRP A 109 12.62 22.98 26.71
N HIS A 110 11.74 22.48 27.57
CA HIS A 110 12.03 21.23 28.29
C HIS A 110 12.12 20.08 27.28
N PRO A 111 12.95 19.05 27.53
CA PRO A 111 13.03 17.86 26.69
C PRO A 111 11.64 17.24 26.45
N GLU A 112 10.83 17.14 27.50
CA GLU A 112 9.48 16.58 27.43
C GLU A 112 8.46 17.52 26.78
N CYS A 113 8.71 18.82 26.73
CA CYS A 113 7.81 19.79 26.12
C CYS A 113 8.07 20.00 24.63
N PHE A 114 9.27 19.62 24.14
CA PHE A 114 9.60 19.71 22.73
C PHE A 114 9.06 18.50 21.96
N ARG A 115 7.81 18.59 21.53
CA ARG A 115 7.03 17.48 20.95
C ARG A 115 6.65 17.73 19.50
N CYS A 116 6.50 16.67 18.72
CA CYS A 116 6.01 16.78 17.35
C CYS A 116 4.61 17.40 17.35
N ASP A 117 4.42 18.45 16.55
CA ASP A 117 3.14 19.16 16.44
C ASP A 117 1.97 18.25 16.01
N LEU A 118 2.27 17.16 15.28
CA LEU A 118 1.25 16.22 14.76
C LEU A 118 1.04 14.97 15.62
N CYS A 119 2.10 14.33 16.12
CA CYS A 119 1.98 13.06 16.87
C CYS A 119 2.29 13.18 18.37
N GLN A 120 2.71 14.35 18.84
CA GLN A 120 3.03 14.63 20.24
C GLN A 120 4.19 13.80 20.83
N GLU A 121 4.92 13.08 19.99
CA GLU A 121 6.13 12.35 20.38
C GLU A 121 7.26 13.31 20.75
N VAL A 122 8.03 12.98 21.78
CA VAL A 122 9.13 13.80 22.28
C VAL A 122 10.28 13.80 21.28
N LEU A 123 10.68 14.98 20.81
CA LEU A 123 11.69 15.14 19.75
C LEU A 123 13.12 15.32 20.27
N ALA A 124 13.30 15.44 21.59
CA ALA A 124 14.58 15.79 22.22
C ALA A 124 15.75 14.89 21.80
N ASP A 125 15.49 13.59 21.58
CA ASP A 125 16.51 12.59 21.24
C ASP A 125 16.37 12.01 19.82
N ILE A 126 15.18 12.13 19.23
CA ILE A 126 14.85 11.61 17.88
C ILE A 126 15.29 12.61 16.78
N GLY A 127 15.34 13.90 17.12
CA GLY A 127 15.56 14.98 16.16
C GLY A 127 14.28 15.35 15.40
N PHE A 128 14.31 16.53 14.76
CA PHE A 128 13.12 17.14 14.16
C PHE A 128 13.43 17.78 12.81
N VAL A 129 12.37 18.09 12.06
CA VAL A 129 12.41 18.87 10.83
C VAL A 129 11.51 20.09 10.99
N LYS A 130 12.01 21.26 10.57
CA LYS A 130 11.22 22.49 10.53
C LYS A 130 10.37 22.52 9.26
N ASN A 131 9.05 22.60 9.41
CA ASN A 131 8.11 22.72 8.30
C ASN A 131 7.13 23.87 8.54
N ALA A 132 7.21 24.95 7.74
CA ALA A 132 6.32 26.11 7.82
C ALA A 132 6.13 26.67 9.26
N GLY A 133 7.21 26.74 10.05
CA GLY A 133 7.13 27.21 11.43
C GLY A 133 6.65 26.18 12.46
N ARG A 134 6.48 24.91 12.06
CA ARG A 134 6.22 23.77 12.95
C ARG A 134 7.46 22.88 13.09
N HIS A 135 7.54 22.15 14.20
CA HIS A 135 8.58 21.14 14.46
C HIS A 135 7.95 19.76 14.41
N LEU A 136 8.30 19.00 13.37
CA LEU A 136 7.73 17.68 13.10
C LEU A 136 8.79 16.60 13.26
N CYS A 137 8.39 15.42 13.72
CA CYS A 137 9.22 14.23 13.57
C CYS A 137 9.37 13.88 12.08
N ARG A 138 10.46 13.21 11.71
CA ARG A 138 10.70 12.81 10.31
C ARG A 138 9.52 12.01 9.71
N PRO A 139 8.90 11.05 10.41
CA PRO A 139 7.71 10.34 9.91
C PRO A 139 6.53 11.26 9.58
N CYS A 140 6.19 12.20 10.47
CA CYS A 140 5.09 13.13 10.26
C CYS A 140 5.35 14.12 9.12
N HIS A 141 6.58 14.62 9.02
CA HIS A 141 7.00 15.48 7.91
C HIS A 141 6.90 14.76 6.56
N ASN A 142 7.39 13.53 6.49
CA ASN A 142 7.30 12.70 5.29
C ASN A 142 5.83 12.41 4.92
N ARG A 143 4.95 12.25 5.92
CA ARG A 143 3.52 12.04 5.69
C ARG A 143 2.80 13.22 5.09
N GLU A 144 3.08 14.43 5.56
CA GLU A 144 2.53 15.63 4.93
C GLU A 144 3.05 15.80 3.49
N LYS A 145 4.34 15.58 3.25
CA LYS A 145 4.93 15.64 1.91
C LYS A 145 4.34 14.60 0.95
N ALA A 146 4.20 13.36 1.39
CA ALA A 146 3.65 12.27 0.59
C ALA A 146 2.20 12.56 0.18
N ARG A 147 1.37 13.08 1.10
CA ARG A 147 0.00 13.52 0.79
C ARG A 147 -0.05 14.61 -0.28
N GLY A 148 0.85 15.58 -0.22
CA GLY A 148 0.93 16.66 -1.22
C GLY A 148 1.34 16.20 -2.61
N LEU A 149 2.10 15.10 -2.71
CA LEU A 149 2.61 14.54 -3.98
C LEU A 149 1.81 13.32 -4.48
N GLY A 150 0.83 12.84 -3.71
CA GLY A 150 0.13 11.58 -4.02
C GLY A 150 1.03 10.34 -3.90
N LYS A 151 2.11 10.41 -3.12
CA LYS A 151 3.07 9.31 -2.91
C LYS A 151 2.74 8.49 -1.67
N TYR A 152 3.31 7.29 -1.59
CA TYR A 152 3.15 6.38 -0.45
C TYR A 152 4.29 6.54 0.56
N ILE A 153 4.06 6.10 1.80
CA ILE A 153 5.10 6.04 2.85
C ILE A 153 5.33 4.57 3.17
N CYS A 154 6.59 4.16 3.19
CA CYS A 154 6.94 2.81 3.59
C CYS A 154 6.65 2.60 5.08
N GLN A 155 5.88 1.56 5.39
CA GLN A 155 5.52 1.24 6.78
C GLN A 155 6.70 0.70 7.62
N LYS A 156 7.77 0.22 6.98
CA LYS A 156 8.97 -0.30 7.68
C LYS A 156 9.97 0.80 8.05
N CYS A 157 10.24 1.75 7.14
CA CYS A 157 11.27 2.77 7.35
C CYS A 157 10.72 4.20 7.48
N HIS A 158 9.42 4.42 7.29
CA HIS A 158 8.74 5.72 7.36
C HIS A 158 9.27 6.77 6.36
N ALA A 159 10.01 6.35 5.34
CA ALA A 159 10.43 7.20 4.22
C ALA A 159 9.41 7.17 3.08
N ILE A 160 9.46 8.19 2.22
CA ILE A 160 8.60 8.33 1.06
C ILE A 160 9.04 7.30 0.01
N ILE A 161 8.08 6.60 -0.57
CA ILE A 161 8.30 5.69 -1.70
C ILE A 161 8.22 6.52 -2.98
N ASP A 162 9.35 6.66 -3.67
CA ASP A 162 9.43 7.43 -4.92
C ASP A 162 8.87 6.67 -6.12
N GLU A 163 9.06 5.35 -6.14
CA GLU A 163 8.63 4.41 -7.17
C GLU A 163 7.31 3.72 -6.78
N GLN A 164 6.91 2.71 -7.57
CA GLN A 164 5.73 1.91 -7.26
C GLN A 164 5.91 1.13 -5.94
N PRO A 165 4.98 1.21 -4.98
CA PRO A 165 5.09 0.51 -3.72
C PRO A 165 4.85 -0.99 -3.89
N LEU A 166 5.57 -1.80 -3.10
CA LEU A 166 5.20 -3.19 -2.86
C LEU A 166 4.12 -3.20 -1.78
N ILE A 167 2.95 -3.79 -2.08
CA ILE A 167 1.87 -3.95 -1.11
C ILE A 167 2.00 -5.32 -0.45
N PHE A 168 2.13 -5.35 0.87
CA PHE A 168 2.17 -6.58 1.65
C PHE A 168 1.23 -6.44 2.85
N LYS A 169 0.31 -7.40 3.02
CA LYS A 169 -0.73 -7.33 4.07
C LYS A 169 -1.52 -6.00 4.07
N ASN A 170 -1.80 -5.45 2.88
CA ASN A 170 -2.47 -4.15 2.65
C ASN A 170 -1.67 -2.89 3.01
N ASP A 171 -0.43 -3.01 3.45
CA ASP A 171 0.43 -1.88 3.76
C ASP A 171 1.47 -1.64 2.66
N PRO A 172 1.81 -0.38 2.35
CA PRO A 172 2.83 -0.04 1.36
C PRO A 172 4.23 -0.10 1.95
N TYR A 173 5.15 -0.69 1.20
CA TYR A 173 6.57 -0.79 1.55
C TYR A 173 7.46 -0.52 0.34
N HIS A 174 8.73 -0.19 0.62
CA HIS A 174 9.74 -0.29 -0.41
C HIS A 174 10.01 -1.75 -0.80
N PRO A 175 10.16 -2.05 -2.10
CA PRO A 175 10.46 -3.40 -2.55
C PRO A 175 11.80 -3.97 -2.04
N ASP A 176 12.82 -3.13 -1.91
CA ASP A 176 14.19 -3.46 -1.46
C ASP A 176 14.26 -3.97 -0.01
N HIS A 177 13.21 -3.75 0.79
CA HIS A 177 13.12 -4.23 2.16
C HIS A 177 12.82 -5.72 2.28
N PHE A 178 12.49 -6.38 1.16
CA PHE A 178 12.08 -7.77 1.13
C PHE A 178 12.86 -8.55 0.10
N ASN A 179 13.13 -9.80 0.45
CA ASN A 179 13.77 -10.77 -0.41
C ASN A 179 12.79 -11.90 -0.70
N CYS A 180 12.87 -12.46 -1.90
CA CYS A 180 12.06 -13.60 -2.29
C CYS A 180 12.33 -14.80 -1.37
N ALA A 181 11.29 -15.37 -0.78
CA ALA A 181 11.39 -16.54 0.10
C ALA A 181 12.06 -17.75 -0.58
N ASN A 182 11.92 -17.90 -1.90
CA ASN A 182 12.48 -19.04 -2.64
C ASN A 182 13.93 -18.82 -3.13
N CYS A 183 14.28 -17.65 -3.65
CA CYS A 183 15.59 -17.41 -4.28
C CYS A 183 16.47 -16.38 -3.56
N GLY A 184 15.97 -15.74 -2.51
CA GLY A 184 16.69 -14.73 -1.72
C GLY A 184 16.98 -13.41 -2.42
N LYS A 185 16.61 -13.24 -3.70
CA LYS A 185 16.78 -11.99 -4.43
C LYS A 185 15.88 -10.89 -3.89
N GLU A 186 16.38 -9.66 -3.88
CA GLU A 186 15.61 -8.46 -3.60
C GLU A 186 14.37 -8.40 -4.50
N LEU A 187 13.24 -8.02 -3.90
CA LEU A 187 11.96 -7.96 -4.56
C LEU A 187 11.77 -6.63 -5.30
N THR A 188 10.90 -6.66 -6.30
CA THR A 188 10.40 -5.47 -7.00
C THR A 188 8.93 -5.25 -6.64
N ALA A 189 8.34 -4.13 -7.07
CA ALA A 189 6.92 -3.86 -6.86
C ALA A 189 5.98 -4.96 -7.42
N ASP A 190 6.49 -5.80 -8.33
CA ASP A 190 5.76 -6.92 -8.94
C ASP A 190 5.79 -8.22 -8.12
N ALA A 191 6.35 -8.21 -6.91
CA ALA A 191 6.31 -9.39 -6.06
C ALA A 191 4.86 -9.83 -5.76
N ARG A 192 4.71 -11.10 -5.44
CA ARG A 192 3.42 -11.72 -5.13
C ARG A 192 3.46 -12.35 -3.76
N GLU A 193 2.40 -12.13 -3.00
CA GLU A 193 2.17 -12.80 -1.74
C GLU A 193 1.50 -14.16 -1.99
N LEU A 194 2.06 -15.22 -1.44
CA LEU A 194 1.46 -16.55 -1.47
C LEU A 194 1.57 -17.16 -0.07
N LYS A 195 0.42 -17.48 0.55
CA LYS A 195 0.34 -18.05 1.91
C LYS A 195 1.10 -17.23 2.98
N GLY A 196 1.11 -15.91 2.85
CA GLY A 196 1.75 -15.00 3.82
C GLY A 196 3.25 -14.76 3.59
N GLU A 197 3.84 -15.32 2.54
CA GLU A 197 5.23 -15.06 2.15
C GLU A 197 5.33 -14.39 0.78
N LEU A 198 6.40 -13.63 0.58
CA LEU A 198 6.63 -12.88 -0.65
C LEU A 198 7.58 -13.62 -1.60
N TYR A 199 7.16 -13.68 -2.86
CA TYR A 199 7.91 -14.31 -3.92
C TYR A 199 8.12 -13.33 -5.07
N CYS A 200 9.30 -13.37 -5.68
CA CYS A 200 9.51 -12.67 -6.95
C CYS A 200 8.65 -13.34 -8.02
N LEU A 201 8.21 -12.56 -9.01
CA LEU A 201 7.34 -13.05 -10.09
C LEU A 201 7.85 -14.36 -10.73
N PRO A 202 9.15 -14.52 -11.05
CA PRO A 202 9.66 -15.78 -11.61
C PRO A 202 9.56 -16.98 -10.67
N CYS A 203 9.76 -16.80 -9.36
CA CYS A 203 9.64 -17.90 -8.40
C CYS A 203 8.18 -18.25 -8.14
N HIS A 204 7.31 -17.23 -8.08
CA HIS A 204 5.87 -17.42 -7.99
C HIS A 204 5.35 -18.28 -9.16
N ASP A 205 5.74 -17.95 -10.39
CA ASP A 205 5.31 -18.68 -11.58
C ASP A 205 5.83 -20.12 -11.64
N LYS A 206 7.04 -20.36 -11.13
CA LYS A 206 7.66 -21.71 -11.07
C LYS A 206 7.01 -22.65 -10.05
N MET A 207 6.32 -22.13 -9.05
CA MET A 207 5.67 -22.96 -8.02
C MET A 207 4.40 -23.67 -8.53
N GLY A 208 4.12 -23.62 -9.84
CA GLY A 208 3.05 -24.40 -10.46
C GLY A 208 1.66 -23.84 -10.21
N VAL A 209 1.56 -22.55 -9.88
CA VAL A 209 0.27 -21.87 -9.78
C VAL A 209 -0.32 -21.78 -11.20
N PRO A 210 -1.48 -22.41 -11.45
CA PRO A 210 -2.04 -22.50 -12.79
C PRO A 210 -2.32 -21.10 -13.36
N ILE A 211 -1.77 -20.79 -14.55
CA ILE A 211 -1.92 -19.46 -15.16
C ILE A 211 -3.06 -19.48 -16.17
N CYS A 212 -4.00 -18.56 -16.03
CA CYS A 212 -5.13 -18.46 -16.95
C CYS A 212 -4.69 -18.07 -18.36
N GLY A 213 -5.06 -18.88 -19.37
CA GLY A 213 -4.76 -18.66 -20.78
C GLY A 213 -5.37 -17.38 -21.37
N ALA A 214 -6.41 -16.82 -20.75
CA ALA A 214 -7.04 -15.56 -21.16
C ALA A 214 -6.37 -14.33 -20.50
N CYS A 215 -6.43 -14.22 -19.17
CA CYS A 215 -6.01 -13.02 -18.45
C CYS A 215 -4.53 -13.03 -18.02
N ARG A 216 -3.81 -14.14 -18.23
CA ARG A 216 -2.40 -14.33 -17.83
C ARG A 216 -2.14 -14.10 -16.33
N ARG A 217 -3.17 -14.24 -15.49
CA ARG A 217 -3.06 -14.17 -14.02
C ARG A 217 -3.06 -15.56 -13.39
N PRO A 218 -2.43 -15.74 -12.23
CA PRO A 218 -2.52 -16.98 -11.45
C PRO A 218 -3.96 -17.27 -11.03
N ILE A 219 -4.34 -18.55 -11.04
CA ILE A 219 -5.68 -19.02 -10.67
C ILE A 219 -5.65 -19.49 -9.20
N GLU A 220 -6.22 -18.69 -8.32
CA GLU A 220 -6.40 -19.01 -6.90
C GLU A 220 -7.75 -19.71 -6.68
N GLY A 221 -7.90 -20.94 -7.15
CA GLY A 221 -9.14 -21.69 -6.96
C GLY A 221 -9.41 -22.77 -7.99
N ARG A 222 -10.70 -22.95 -8.36
CA ARG A 222 -11.11 -23.95 -9.35
C ARG A 222 -10.53 -23.62 -10.73
N VAL A 223 -9.83 -24.60 -11.29
CA VAL A 223 -9.20 -24.51 -12.61
C VAL A 223 -10.00 -25.29 -13.65
N VAL A 224 -10.16 -24.70 -14.83
CA VAL A 224 -10.65 -25.42 -16.02
C VAL A 224 -9.45 -25.82 -16.86
N ASN A 225 -9.27 -27.12 -17.07
CA ASN A 225 -8.26 -27.65 -18.00
C ASN A 225 -8.95 -27.94 -19.34
N ALA A 226 -8.67 -27.10 -20.35
CA ALA A 226 -9.27 -27.23 -21.67
C ALA A 226 -8.29 -26.70 -22.73
N MET A 227 -8.29 -27.33 -23.91
CA MET A 227 -7.49 -26.90 -25.06
C MET A 227 -5.97 -26.83 -24.77
N GLY A 228 -5.47 -27.77 -23.96
CA GLY A 228 -4.07 -27.80 -23.53
C GLY A 228 -3.63 -26.62 -22.64
N LYS A 229 -4.57 -25.84 -22.10
CA LYS A 229 -4.34 -24.67 -21.25
C LYS A 229 -5.21 -24.71 -20.00
N GLN A 230 -4.89 -23.84 -19.06
CA GLN A 230 -5.61 -23.68 -17.80
C GLN A 230 -6.35 -22.34 -17.82
N TRP A 231 -7.57 -22.28 -17.25
CA TRP A 231 -8.43 -21.11 -17.31
C TRP A 231 -9.16 -20.87 -15.99
N HIS A 232 -9.44 -19.61 -15.66
CA HIS A 232 -10.49 -19.29 -14.70
C HIS A 232 -11.83 -19.79 -15.23
N VAL A 233 -12.70 -20.26 -14.34
CA VAL A 233 -14.06 -20.72 -14.69
C VAL A 233 -14.86 -19.67 -15.45
N GLU A 234 -14.66 -18.39 -15.12
CA GLU A 234 -15.29 -17.23 -15.76
C GLU A 234 -14.65 -16.81 -17.10
N HIS A 235 -13.38 -17.14 -17.32
CA HIS A 235 -12.66 -16.77 -18.55
C HIS A 235 -12.71 -17.84 -19.62
N PHE A 236 -13.13 -19.07 -19.30
CA PHE A 236 -13.40 -20.07 -20.31
C PHE A 236 -14.80 -19.84 -20.90
N VAL A 237 -14.84 -19.01 -21.94
CA VAL A 237 -16.07 -18.48 -22.56
C VAL A 237 -16.23 -18.92 -24.02
N CYS A 238 -17.47 -18.87 -24.51
CA CYS A 238 -17.73 -19.06 -25.93
C CYS A 238 -17.18 -17.87 -26.74
N ALA A 239 -16.40 -18.14 -27.79
CA ALA A 239 -15.80 -17.13 -28.66
C ALA A 239 -16.81 -16.26 -29.44
N LYS A 240 -18.11 -16.59 -29.43
CA LYS A 240 -19.16 -15.84 -30.14
C LYS A 240 -20.05 -15.01 -29.23
N CYS A 241 -20.43 -15.53 -28.06
CA CYS A 241 -21.31 -14.81 -27.12
C CYS A 241 -20.65 -14.41 -25.81
N GLU A 242 -19.38 -14.79 -25.62
CA GLU A 242 -18.57 -14.42 -24.45
C GLU A 242 -19.14 -14.90 -23.12
N LYS A 243 -20.13 -15.80 -23.14
CA LYS A 243 -20.69 -16.42 -21.93
C LYS A 243 -19.79 -17.54 -21.44
N PRO A 244 -19.50 -17.62 -20.13
CA PRO A 244 -18.71 -18.70 -19.54
C PRO A 244 -19.45 -20.03 -19.62
N PHE A 245 -18.70 -21.11 -19.80
CA PHE A 245 -19.29 -22.44 -19.89
C PHE A 245 -19.74 -22.99 -18.54
N LEU A 246 -19.13 -22.59 -17.42
CA LEU A 246 -19.48 -23.05 -16.06
C LEU A 246 -19.61 -24.59 -15.91
N GLY A 247 -18.88 -25.36 -16.71
CA GLY A 247 -18.95 -26.82 -16.74
C GLY A 247 -19.91 -27.42 -17.78
N HIS A 248 -20.69 -26.60 -18.50
CA HIS A 248 -21.46 -27.03 -19.67
C HIS A 248 -20.54 -27.48 -20.81
N ARG A 249 -21.09 -28.34 -21.68
CA ARG A 249 -20.37 -28.88 -22.84
C ARG A 249 -19.94 -27.75 -23.79
N HIS A 250 -18.72 -27.86 -24.28
CA HIS A 250 -18.13 -26.94 -25.26
C HIS A 250 -17.65 -27.71 -26.48
N TYR A 251 -17.53 -27.01 -27.61
CA TYR A 251 -17.07 -27.57 -28.88
C TYR A 251 -15.88 -26.76 -29.38
N GLU A 252 -14.77 -27.43 -29.70
CA GLU A 252 -13.53 -26.80 -30.14
C GLU A 252 -13.42 -26.76 -31.67
N ARG A 253 -13.03 -25.62 -32.23
CA ARG A 253 -12.64 -25.49 -33.64
C ARG A 253 -11.52 -24.46 -33.81
N LYS A 254 -10.44 -24.83 -34.50
CA LYS A 254 -9.27 -23.96 -34.78
C LYS A 254 -8.72 -23.25 -33.52
N GLY A 255 -8.71 -23.92 -32.37
CA GLY A 255 -8.22 -23.33 -31.12
C GLY A 255 -9.17 -22.30 -30.49
N LEU A 256 -10.46 -22.29 -30.85
CA LEU A 256 -11.51 -21.51 -30.18
C LEU A 256 -12.62 -22.44 -29.65
N ALA A 257 -13.18 -22.09 -28.49
CA ALA A 257 -14.29 -22.80 -27.87
C ALA A 257 -15.64 -22.13 -28.19
N TYR A 258 -16.62 -22.93 -28.58
CA TYR A 258 -17.98 -22.49 -28.90
C TYR A 258 -19.00 -23.23 -28.04
N CYS A 259 -20.08 -22.56 -27.65
CA CYS A 259 -21.25 -23.25 -27.12
C CYS A 259 -21.98 -23.96 -28.25
N GLU A 260 -22.75 -24.99 -27.89
CA GLU A 260 -23.49 -25.83 -28.83
C GLU A 260 -24.26 -25.03 -29.88
N THR A 261 -25.02 -24.03 -29.43
CA THR A 261 -25.83 -23.17 -30.28
C THR A 261 -25.00 -22.40 -31.31
N HIS A 262 -23.91 -21.75 -30.90
CA HIS A 262 -23.06 -20.98 -31.82
C HIS A 262 -22.18 -21.87 -32.70
N TYR A 263 -21.77 -23.04 -32.21
CA TYR A 263 -21.04 -24.01 -33.02
C TYR A 263 -21.91 -24.49 -34.17
N ASN A 264 -23.15 -24.87 -33.88
CA ASN A 264 -24.14 -25.30 -34.85
C ASN A 264 -24.52 -24.16 -35.82
N GLN A 265 -24.71 -22.93 -35.33
CA GLN A 265 -25.00 -21.78 -36.21
C GLN A 265 -23.87 -21.44 -37.18
N LEU A 266 -22.61 -21.57 -36.76
CA LEU A 266 -21.46 -21.18 -37.59
C LEU A 266 -20.96 -22.32 -38.47
N PHE A 267 -21.10 -23.57 -38.03
CA PHE A 267 -20.46 -24.73 -38.65
C PHE A 267 -21.39 -25.93 -38.83
N GLY A 268 -22.64 -25.84 -38.39
CA GLY A 268 -23.64 -26.89 -38.57
C GLY A 268 -24.27 -26.84 -39.96
N ASP A 269 -24.79 -27.98 -40.39
CA ASP A 269 -25.48 -28.10 -41.66
C ASP A 269 -26.86 -27.43 -41.58
N VAL A 270 -27.15 -26.51 -42.50
CA VAL A 270 -28.44 -25.84 -42.59
C VAL A 270 -29.36 -26.62 -43.52
N CYS A 271 -30.54 -26.96 -43.02
CA CYS A 271 -31.55 -27.63 -43.83
C CYS A 271 -32.04 -26.73 -44.97
N PHE A 272 -31.93 -27.20 -46.21
CA PHE A 272 -32.34 -26.45 -47.41
C PHE A 272 -33.83 -26.06 -47.43
N HIS A 273 -34.69 -26.82 -46.75
CA HIS A 273 -36.13 -26.51 -46.74
C HIS A 273 -36.53 -25.52 -45.64
N CYS A 274 -36.10 -25.76 -44.39
CA CYS A 274 -36.57 -24.96 -43.24
C CYS A 274 -35.58 -23.86 -42.85
N ASN A 275 -34.40 -23.79 -43.48
CA ASN A 275 -33.33 -22.84 -43.18
C ASN A 275 -32.90 -22.83 -41.70
N ARG A 276 -33.14 -23.92 -40.97
CA ARG A 276 -32.67 -24.11 -39.60
C ARG A 276 -31.47 -25.04 -39.59
N VAL A 277 -30.59 -24.84 -38.63
CA VAL A 277 -29.48 -25.76 -38.37
C VAL A 277 -30.02 -27.12 -37.95
N ILE A 278 -29.45 -28.18 -38.50
CA ILE A 278 -29.84 -29.56 -38.20
C ILE A 278 -29.14 -29.99 -36.90
N GLU A 279 -29.89 -30.11 -35.81
CA GLU A 279 -29.37 -30.51 -34.48
C GLU A 279 -29.27 -32.04 -34.30
N GLY A 280 -29.04 -32.81 -35.38
CA GLY A 280 -29.06 -34.28 -35.35
C GLY A 280 -28.67 -34.91 -36.69
N ASP A 281 -29.28 -36.05 -37.05
CA ASP A 281 -28.97 -36.75 -38.29
C ASP A 281 -29.23 -35.88 -39.54
N VAL A 282 -28.18 -35.70 -40.34
CA VAL A 282 -28.23 -34.97 -41.60
C VAL A 282 -28.56 -35.93 -42.75
N VAL A 283 -29.55 -35.57 -43.57
CA VAL A 283 -29.81 -36.26 -44.83
C VAL A 283 -29.16 -35.46 -45.95
N SER A 284 -28.03 -35.97 -46.45
CA SER A 284 -27.32 -35.41 -47.61
C SER A 284 -27.91 -35.98 -48.90
N ALA A 285 -28.67 -35.17 -49.64
CA ALA A 285 -29.29 -35.55 -50.90
C ALA A 285 -29.38 -34.34 -51.84
N LEU A 286 -29.23 -34.56 -53.15
CA LEU A 286 -29.27 -33.51 -54.18
C LEU A 286 -28.21 -32.41 -53.97
N ASN A 287 -27.01 -32.79 -53.53
CA ASN A 287 -25.91 -31.89 -53.14
C ASN A 287 -26.34 -30.83 -52.08
N LYS A 288 -27.31 -31.16 -51.23
CA LYS A 288 -27.87 -30.30 -50.20
C LYS A 288 -28.07 -31.08 -48.90
N ALA A 289 -28.05 -30.37 -47.78
CA ALA A 289 -28.35 -30.92 -46.46
C ALA A 289 -29.84 -30.72 -46.12
N TRP A 290 -30.47 -31.76 -45.57
CA TRP A 290 -31.88 -31.76 -45.19
C TRP A 290 -32.05 -32.31 -43.78
N CYS A 291 -32.97 -31.72 -43.02
CA CYS A 291 -33.42 -32.28 -41.75
C CYS A 291 -34.27 -33.55 -42.02
N VAL A 292 -34.19 -34.57 -41.15
CA VAL A 292 -34.97 -35.83 -41.29
C VAL A 292 -36.48 -35.57 -41.46
N ASN A 293 -37.00 -34.53 -40.82
CA ASN A 293 -38.41 -34.15 -40.94
C ASN A 293 -38.75 -33.37 -42.22
N CYS A 294 -37.75 -32.76 -42.85
CA CYS A 294 -37.89 -31.86 -43.98
C CYS A 294 -37.66 -32.57 -45.32
N PHE A 295 -36.98 -33.71 -45.29
CA PHE A 295 -36.76 -34.54 -46.47
C PHE A 295 -38.05 -35.33 -46.79
N ALA A 296 -38.98 -34.68 -47.49
CA ALA A 296 -40.29 -35.22 -47.83
C ALA A 296 -40.67 -34.91 -49.27
N CYS A 297 -41.55 -35.72 -49.86
CA CYS A 297 -41.99 -35.52 -51.23
C CYS A 297 -42.74 -34.19 -51.40
N SER A 298 -42.30 -33.34 -52.33
CA SER A 298 -42.93 -32.03 -52.56
C SER A 298 -44.40 -32.07 -53.02
N THR A 299 -44.91 -33.22 -53.47
CA THR A 299 -46.28 -33.37 -53.99
C THR A 299 -47.21 -34.04 -52.98
N CYS A 300 -46.73 -34.95 -52.14
CA CYS A 300 -47.56 -35.71 -51.20
C CYS A 300 -47.11 -35.61 -49.74
N ASN A 301 -46.07 -34.83 -49.43
CA ASN A 301 -45.48 -34.65 -48.11
C ASN A 301 -45.09 -35.93 -47.36
N THR A 302 -45.01 -37.06 -48.05
CA THR A 302 -44.55 -38.32 -47.44
C THR A 302 -43.06 -38.22 -47.13
N LYS A 303 -42.66 -38.53 -45.88
CA LYS A 303 -41.25 -38.55 -45.47
C LYS A 303 -40.45 -39.50 -46.34
N LEU A 304 -39.34 -39.03 -46.88
CA LEU A 304 -38.41 -39.79 -47.69
C LEU A 304 -37.21 -40.18 -46.85
N THR A 305 -36.51 -41.22 -47.28
CA THR A 305 -35.21 -41.63 -46.74
C THR A 305 -34.29 -41.91 -47.92
N LEU A 306 -32.97 -42.01 -47.69
CA LEU A 306 -32.02 -42.39 -48.74
C LEU A 306 -32.29 -43.77 -49.35
N LYS A 307 -33.07 -44.63 -48.66
CA LYS A 307 -33.50 -45.94 -49.18
C LYS A 307 -34.66 -45.84 -50.19
N ASN A 308 -35.41 -44.74 -50.18
CA ASN A 308 -36.57 -44.56 -51.05
C ASN A 308 -36.11 -44.06 -52.44
N LYS A 309 -36.77 -44.52 -53.52
CA LYS A 309 -36.53 -43.97 -54.87
C LYS A 309 -37.26 -42.63 -55.03
N PHE A 310 -36.51 -41.56 -55.26
CA PHE A 310 -37.01 -40.20 -55.50
C PHE A 310 -36.32 -39.56 -56.71
N VAL A 311 -36.92 -38.50 -57.24
CA VAL A 311 -36.41 -37.70 -58.37
C VAL A 311 -36.38 -36.23 -57.94
N GLU A 312 -35.40 -35.46 -58.42
CA GLU A 312 -35.35 -34.02 -58.23
C GLU A 312 -36.32 -33.31 -59.17
N PHE A 313 -37.18 -32.47 -58.61
CA PHE A 313 -38.06 -31.57 -59.35
C PHE A 313 -38.12 -30.23 -58.63
N ASP A 314 -37.82 -29.15 -59.34
CA ASP A 314 -37.82 -27.78 -58.79
C ASP A 314 -37.00 -27.66 -57.49
N MET A 315 -35.78 -28.23 -57.51
CA MET A 315 -34.84 -28.25 -56.38
C MET A 315 -35.36 -29.00 -55.13
N LYS A 316 -36.42 -29.80 -55.27
CA LYS A 316 -37.05 -30.56 -54.18
C LYS A 316 -37.20 -32.05 -54.54
N PRO A 317 -37.19 -32.96 -53.54
CA PRO A 317 -37.37 -34.37 -53.80
C PRO A 317 -38.84 -34.71 -54.06
N VAL A 318 -39.10 -35.52 -55.09
CA VAL A 318 -40.43 -36.06 -55.42
C VAL A 318 -40.36 -37.58 -55.43
N CYS A 319 -41.30 -38.24 -54.75
CA CYS A 319 -41.35 -39.70 -54.71
C CYS A 319 -41.69 -40.29 -56.09
N LYS A 320 -41.21 -41.49 -56.38
CA LYS A 320 -41.49 -42.17 -57.66
C LYS A 320 -42.98 -42.21 -58.02
N LYS A 321 -43.86 -42.47 -57.04
CA LYS A 321 -45.32 -42.53 -57.24
C LYS A 321 -45.92 -41.19 -57.71
N CYS A 322 -45.42 -40.07 -57.19
CA CYS A 322 -45.85 -38.74 -57.62
C CYS A 322 -45.23 -38.36 -58.96
N TYR A 323 -43.97 -38.73 -59.19
CA TYR A 323 -43.30 -38.52 -60.47
C TYR A 323 -44.04 -39.24 -61.61
N GLU A 324 -44.53 -40.47 -61.39
CA GLU A 324 -45.30 -41.22 -62.39
C GLU A 324 -46.64 -40.56 -62.76
N LYS A 325 -47.19 -39.70 -61.91
CA LYS A 325 -48.43 -38.95 -62.20
C LYS A 325 -48.20 -37.69 -63.03
N PHE A 326 -46.95 -37.28 -63.26
CA PHE A 326 -46.67 -36.07 -64.04
C PHE A 326 -46.99 -36.27 -65.53
N PRO A 327 -47.46 -35.21 -66.24
CA PRO A 327 -47.66 -35.23 -67.68
C PRO A 327 -46.40 -35.69 -68.44
N LEU A 328 -46.60 -36.46 -69.51
CA LEU A 328 -45.52 -37.03 -70.32
C LEU A 328 -44.55 -35.97 -70.89
N GLU A 329 -45.07 -34.80 -71.26
CA GLU A 329 -44.26 -33.68 -71.76
C GLU A 329 -43.33 -33.11 -70.68
N LEU A 330 -43.81 -33.03 -69.44
CA LEU A 330 -43.02 -32.55 -68.30
C LEU A 330 -41.89 -33.53 -67.95
N LYS A 331 -42.18 -34.83 -67.97
CA LYS A 331 -41.16 -35.89 -67.77
C LYS A 331 -40.06 -35.83 -68.83
N LYS A 332 -40.41 -35.62 -70.11
CA LYS A 332 -39.44 -35.46 -71.21
C LYS A 332 -38.54 -34.24 -71.00
N ARG A 333 -39.10 -33.11 -70.57
CA ARG A 333 -38.33 -31.89 -70.24
C ARG A 333 -37.35 -32.12 -69.08
N LEU A 334 -37.79 -32.79 -68.02
CA LEU A 334 -36.93 -33.10 -66.87
C LEU A 334 -35.80 -34.07 -67.22
N LYS A 335 -36.06 -35.07 -68.06
CA LYS A 335 -35.03 -35.98 -68.54
C LYS A 335 -33.97 -35.24 -69.36
N LYS A 336 -34.39 -34.33 -70.25
CA LYS A 336 -33.49 -33.47 -71.04
C LYS A 336 -32.64 -32.54 -70.15
N LEU A 337 -33.24 -31.98 -69.09
CA LEU A 337 -32.53 -31.14 -68.09
C LEU A 337 -31.48 -31.94 -67.29
N ALA A 338 -31.83 -33.15 -66.85
CA ALA A 338 -30.90 -34.04 -66.14
C ALA A 338 -29.72 -34.47 -67.03
N GLU A 339 -29.98 -34.75 -68.32
CA GLU A 339 -28.96 -35.09 -69.31
C GLU A 339 -28.00 -33.91 -69.61
N THR A 340 -28.49 -32.66 -69.55
CA THR A 340 -27.64 -31.46 -69.69
C THR A 340 -26.83 -31.12 -68.44
N LEU A 341 -27.32 -31.44 -67.24
CA LEU A 341 -26.63 -31.19 -65.97
C LEU A 341 -25.55 -32.23 -65.66
N GLY A 342 -25.69 -33.47 -66.16
CA GLY A 342 -24.70 -34.53 -65.97
C GLY A 342 -23.49 -34.51 -66.92
N ARG A 343 -23.37 -33.50 -67.80
CA ARG A 343 -22.26 -33.32 -68.77
C ARG A 343 -21.30 -32.17 -68.41
N LYS A 344 -21.44 -31.58 -67.22
CA LYS A 344 -20.49 -30.64 -66.61
C LYS A 344 -19.97 -31.24 -65.32
#